data_AF-A0A7L4RES5-F1
#
_entry.id   AF-A0A7L4RES5-F1
#
_cell.length_a   1.000
_cell.length_b   1.000
_cell.length_c   1.000
_cell.angle_alpha   90.00
_cell.angle_beta   90.00
_cell.angle_gamma   90.00
#
_symmetry.space_group_name_H-M   'P 1'
#
loop_
_entity.id
_entity.type
_entity.pdbx_description
1 polymer ?
#
loop_
_entity_poly.entity_id
_entity_poly.type
_entity_poly.pdbx_seq_one_letter_code
_entity_poly.pdbx_strand_id
1 'polypeptide(L)' 'MEKDEHFLSKIRRQGSGLHIYFPTEVIKNPNFPLTEKDAVVIKLDPKKKTIIIKKVEWNNLVGETTTIE' A
#
# COMPACT_ATOMS: atom_id res chain seq x y z
N MET A 1 -7.69 25.41 7.75
CA MET A 1 -7.84 24.08 8.39
C MET A 1 -6.99 23.13 7.58
N GLU A 2 -5.80 22.80 8.10
CA GLU A 2 -4.96 21.75 7.50
C GLU A 2 -5.70 20.42 7.65
N LYS A 3 -5.87 19.72 6.53
CA LYS A 3 -6.32 18.33 6.54
C LYS A 3 -5.07 17.50 6.74
N ASP A 4 -4.95 16.85 7.88
CA ASP A 4 -4.08 15.71 8.04
C ASP A 4 -4.49 14.65 6.99
N GLU A 5 -3.80 14.64 5.86
CA GLU A 5 -3.84 13.54 4.91
C GLU A 5 -3.11 12.35 5.54
N HIS A 6 -3.85 11.58 6.34
CA HIS A 6 -3.36 10.29 6.79
C HIS A 6 -3.10 9.41 5.55
N PHE A 7 -1.82 9.11 5.35
CA PHE A 7 -1.24 8.29 4.27
C PHE A 7 -1.96 6.95 4.02
N LEU A 8 -2.65 6.40 5.04
CA LEU A 8 -3.67 5.36 4.89
C LEU A 8 -5.07 5.97 5.04
N SER A 9 -5.68 6.28 3.91
CA SER A 9 -6.88 7.12 3.90
C SER A 9 -8.12 6.47 4.56
N LYS A 10 -8.21 5.12 4.62
CA LYS A 10 -9.25 4.38 5.33
C LYS A 10 -8.95 2.88 5.35
N ILE A 11 -9.09 2.26 6.52
CA ILE A 11 -9.36 0.81 6.62
C ILE A 11 -10.87 0.65 6.69
N ARG A 12 -11.48 -0.14 5.81
CA ARG A 12 -12.91 -0.48 5.88
C ARG A 12 -13.10 -1.98 5.90
N ARG A 13 -14.09 -2.43 6.66
CA ARG A 13 -14.58 -3.81 6.60
C ARG A 13 -15.62 -3.89 5.48
N GLN A 14 -15.42 -4.78 4.52
CA GLN A 14 -16.37 -5.04 3.43
C GLN A 14 -16.67 -6.54 3.41
N GLY A 15 -17.90 -6.91 3.74
CA GLY A 15 -18.27 -8.32 3.96
C GLY A 15 -17.44 -8.95 5.10
N SER A 16 -16.86 -10.12 4.83
CA SER A 16 -15.94 -10.80 5.76
C SER A 16 -14.50 -10.29 5.68
N GLY A 17 -14.16 -9.43 4.71
CA GLY A 17 -12.81 -8.94 4.44
C GLY A 17 -12.50 -7.58 5.07
N LEU A 18 -11.20 -7.32 5.27
CA LEU A 18 -10.65 -6.01 5.63
C LEU A 18 -9.98 -5.41 4.40
N HIS A 19 -10.41 -4.22 3.99
CA HIS A 19 -9.90 -3.51 2.82
C HIS A 19 -9.12 -2.27 3.28
N ILE A 20 -7.91 -2.13 2.76
CA ILE A 20 -7.04 -0.98 3.00
C ILE A 20 -7.01 -0.15 1.73
N TYR A 21 -7.44 1.11 1.81
CA TYR A 21 -7.49 2.01 0.66
C TYR A 21 -6.24 2.90 0.60
N PHE A 22 -5.47 2.73 -0.46
CA PHE A 22 -4.33 3.59 -0.78
C PHE A 22 -4.78 4.84 -1.55
N PRO A 23 -4.13 6.00 -1.36
CA PRO A 23 -4.33 7.17 -2.20
C PRO A 23 -4.09 6.87 -3.68
N THR A 24 -4.81 7.55 -4.56
CA THR A 24 -4.68 7.37 -6.02
C THR A 24 -3.25 7.58 -6.51
N GLU A 25 -2.49 8.47 -5.88
CA GLU A 25 -1.09 8.77 -6.22
C GLU A 25 -0.16 7.58 -5.95
N VAL A 26 -0.43 6.81 -4.89
CA VAL A 26 0.27 5.57 -4.58
C VAL A 26 -0.05 4.51 -5.63
N ILE A 27 -1.32 4.36 -5.98
CA ILE A 27 -1.79 3.36 -6.95
C ILE A 27 -1.26 3.67 -8.36
N LYS A 28 -1.24 4.94 -8.74
CA LYS A 28 -0.84 5.42 -10.07
C LYS A 28 0.61 5.90 -10.11
N ASN A 29 1.45 5.52 -9.14
CA ASN A 29 2.85 5.87 -9.17
C ASN A 29 3.47 5.29 -10.48
N PRO A 30 3.98 6.12 -11.40
CA PRO A 30 4.45 5.64 -12.70
C PRO A 30 5.64 4.66 -12.58
N ASN A 31 6.39 4.75 -11.49
CA ASN A 31 7.50 3.83 -11.20
C ASN A 31 7.03 2.56 -10.47
N PHE A 32 5.79 2.53 -9.99
CA PHE A 32 5.25 1.40 -9.22
C PHE A 32 3.71 1.34 -9.31
N PRO A 33 3.13 1.10 -10.51
CA PRO A 33 1.68 1.07 -10.67
C PRO A 33 1.10 -0.16 -9.97
N LEU A 34 0.15 0.03 -9.06
CA LEU A 34 -0.55 -1.06 -8.36
C LEU A 34 -1.89 -1.36 -9.03
N THR A 35 -2.19 -2.64 -9.19
CA THR A 35 -3.44 -3.16 -9.74
C THR A 35 -4.08 -4.15 -8.78
N GLU A 36 -5.38 -4.40 -8.92
CA GLU A 36 -6.11 -5.36 -8.06
C GLU A 36 -5.61 -6.81 -8.15
N LYS A 37 -4.81 -7.11 -9.19
CA LYS A 37 -4.23 -8.45 -9.40
C LYS A 37 -2.85 -8.62 -8.76
N ASP A 38 -2.20 -7.54 -8.37
CA ASP A 38 -0.88 -7.60 -7.75
C ASP A 38 -0.98 -8.18 -6.34
N ALA A 39 -0.13 -9.17 -6.02
CA ALA A 39 0.12 -9.52 -4.64
C ALA A 39 1.16 -8.55 -4.06
N VAL A 40 0.91 -8.06 -2.85
CA VAL A 40 1.81 -7.13 -2.19
C VAL A 40 2.06 -7.50 -0.74
N VAL A 41 3.28 -7.25 -0.28
CA VAL A 41 3.65 -7.24 1.13
C VAL A 41 3.70 -5.80 1.61
N ILE A 42 2.92 -5.49 2.64
CA ILE A 42 2.86 -4.18 3.27
C ILE A 42 3.64 -4.26 4.58
N LYS A 43 4.65 -3.40 4.75
CA LYS A 43 5.37 -3.24 6.02
C LYS A 43 5.19 -1.83 6.55
N LEU A 44 4.95 -1.72 7.84
CA LEU A 44 4.85 -0.43 8.53
C LEU A 44 6.19 -0.14 9.21
N ASP A 45 6.80 1.01 8.94
CA ASP A 45 7.93 1.51 9.73
C ASP A 45 7.41 2.52 10.77
N PRO A 46 7.21 2.09 12.03
CA PRO A 46 6.65 2.95 13.06
C PRO A 46 7.58 4.11 13.46
N LYS A 47 8.89 4.00 13.21
CA LYS A 47 9.85 5.06 13.55
C LYS A 47 9.75 6.22 12.57
N LYS A 48 9.60 5.90 11.29
CA LYS A 48 9.47 6.89 10.22
C LYS A 48 8.02 7.27 9.92
N LYS A 49 7.06 6.55 10.50
CA LYS A 49 5.62 6.63 10.17
C LYS A 49 5.34 6.41 8.67
N THR A 50 6.17 5.61 8.00
CA THR A 50 6.08 5.32 6.57
C THR A 50 5.58 3.89 6.33
N ILE A 51 5.10 3.63 5.12
CA ILE A 51 4.63 2.31 4.70
C ILE A 51 5.39 1.88 3.46
N ILE A 52 5.96 0.69 3.56
CA ILE A 52 6.73 0.07 2.48
C ILE A 52 5.83 -0.96 1.81
N ILE A 53 5.62 -0.80 0.51
CA ILE A 53 4.79 -1.71 -0.30
C ILE A 53 5.70 -2.43 -1.29
N LYS A 54 5.78 -3.75 -1.16
CA LYS A 54 6.59 -4.61 -2.01
C LYS A 54 5.69 -5.47 -2.88
N LYS A 55 5.84 -5.43 -4.20
CA LYS A 55 5.16 -6.36 -5.10
C LYS A 55 5.81 -7.73 -4.98
N VAL A 56 4.99 -8.77 -4.93
CA VAL A 56 5.43 -10.16 -4.86
C VAL A 56 4.58 -10.99 -5.83
N GLU A 57 5.09 -12.15 -6.22
CA GLU A 57 4.25 -13.14 -6.91
C GLU A 57 3.62 -14.07 -5.87
N TRP A 58 2.37 -14.48 -6.08
CA TRP A 58 1.67 -15.40 -5.16
C TRP A 58 2.45 -16.69 -4.86
N ASN A 59 3.25 -17.14 -5.83
CA ASN A 59 4.05 -18.36 -5.73
C ASN A 59 5.52 -18.10 -5.37
N ASN A 60 5.94 -16.84 -5.20
CA ASN A 60 7.31 -16.47 -4.93
C ASN A 60 7.39 -15.18 -4.09
N LEU A 61 7.76 -15.32 -2.81
CA LEU A 61 7.90 -14.20 -1.87
C LEU A 61 9.11 -13.28 -2.19
N VAL A 62 9.85 -13.58 -3.26
CA VAL A 62 10.87 -12.71 -3.83
C VAL A 62 10.24 -11.83 -4.90
N GLY A 63 10.26 -10.51 -4.70
CA GLY A 63 9.71 -9.55 -5.65
C GLY A 63 10.34 -8.16 -5.56
N GLU A 64 9.91 -7.27 -6.44
CA GLU A 64 10.41 -5.89 -6.54
C GLU A 64 9.89 -5.01 -5.39
N THR A 65 10.79 -4.25 -4.77
CA THR A 65 10.50 -3.47 -3.54
C THR A 65 10.52 -1.99 -3.84
N THR A 66 9.42 -1.30 -3.56
CA THR A 66 9.34 0.16 -3.58
C THR A 66 9.02 0.68 -2.18
N THR A 67 9.70 1.76 -1.79
CA THR A 67 9.40 2.47 -0.55
C THR A 67 8.61 3.72 -0.91
N ILE A 68 7.50 3.94 -0.21
CA ILE A 68 6.68 5.14 -0.37
C ILE A 68 6.74 5.89 0.96
N GLU A 69 7.26 7.11 0.93
CA GLU A 69 7.35 8.00 2.09
C GLU A 69 6.10 8.88 2.19
#